data_AF-A0AAN8T6X2-F1
#
_entry.id   AF-A0AAN8T6X2-F1
#
_cell.length_a   1.000
_cell.length_b   1.000
_cell.length_c   1.000
_cell.angle_alpha   90.00
_cell.angle_beta   90.00
_cell.angle_gamma   90.00
#
_symmetry.space_group_name_H-M   'P 1'
#
loop_
_entity.id
_entity.type
_entity.pdbx_description
1 polymer ?
#
loop_
_entity_poly.entity_id
_entity_poly.type
_entity_poly.pdbx_seq_one_letter_code
_entity_poly.pdbx_strand_id
1 'polypeptide(L)'
;MPVVRSMLPIIFSERYRGTKYYGGDRSIDITARLCRENALGILKFDPIIWRLNVQLLPRFFANFEVSIAPLESHEKCATFLIKVDYC
;
A
#
# COMPACT_ATOMS: atom_id res chain seq x y z
N MET A 1 9.99 14.72 10.28
CA MET A 1 9.61 13.32 9.98
C MET A 1 10.82 12.40 10.13
N PRO A 2 11.15 11.93 11.35
CA PRO A 2 12.34 11.12 11.61
C PRO A 2 12.30 9.72 10.96
N VAL A 3 11.13 9.07 10.88
CA VAL A 3 10.99 7.73 10.26
C VAL A 3 11.19 7.76 8.74
N VAL A 4 10.64 8.78 8.07
CA VAL A 4 10.76 8.92 6.60
C VAL A 4 12.22 9.18 6.18
N ARG A 5 13.01 9.84 7.01
CA ARG A 5 14.44 10.10 6.79
C ARG A 5 15.37 9.09 7.49
N SER A 6 14.86 7.89 7.77
CA SER A 6 15.65 6.79 8.35
C SER A 6 16.39 5.99 7.26
N MET A 7 17.00 4.86 7.62
CA MET A 7 17.61 3.92 6.68
C MET A 7 16.59 2.99 5.99
N LEU A 8 15.30 3.03 6.34
CA LEU A 8 14.30 2.16 5.72
C LEU A 8 14.13 2.38 4.21
N PRO A 9 14.13 3.62 3.67
CA PRO A 9 13.89 3.86 2.24
C PRO A 9 15.00 3.36 1.30
N ILE A 10 16.19 3.07 1.82
CA ILE A 10 17.30 2.55 1.00
C ILE A 10 17.29 1.02 0.86
N ILE A 11 16.36 0.34 1.55
CA ILE A 11 16.24 -1.12 1.52
C ILE A 11 15.29 -1.52 0.39
N PHE A 12 15.80 -2.28 -0.58
CA PHE A 12 14.99 -2.89 -1.63
C PHE A 12 14.29 -4.14 -1.08
N SER A 13 12.96 -4.10 -1.02
CA SER A 13 12.13 -5.15 -0.43
C SER A 13 10.89 -5.40 -1.30
N GLU A 14 11.11 -5.74 -2.56
CA GLU A 14 10.04 -6.08 -3.48
C GLU A 14 9.30 -7.35 -3.04
N ARG A 15 7.98 -7.33 -3.22
CA ARG A 15 7.02 -8.38 -2.80
C ARG A 15 6.88 -8.53 -1.28
N TYR A 16 5.93 -9.37 -0.90
CA TYR A 16 5.64 -9.67 0.50
C TYR A 16 6.54 -10.78 1.05
N ARG A 17 6.68 -10.80 2.38
CA ARG A 17 7.44 -11.80 3.14
C ARG A 17 7.21 -13.23 2.62
N GLY A 18 8.29 -13.95 2.37
CA GLY A 18 8.27 -15.32 1.84
C GLY A 18 8.30 -15.41 0.30
N THR A 19 8.15 -14.29 -0.41
CA THR A 19 8.19 -14.25 -1.89
C THR A 19 9.15 -13.19 -2.44
N LYS A 20 10.03 -12.67 -1.59
CA LYS A 20 10.89 -11.53 -1.92
C LYS A 20 12.03 -11.92 -2.84
N TYR A 21 12.43 -10.97 -3.68
CA TYR A 21 13.59 -11.09 -4.55
C TYR A 21 14.92 -10.86 -3.80
N TYR A 22 14.90 -9.99 -2.78
CA TYR A 22 16.08 -9.63 -2.00
C TYR A 22 15.99 -10.18 -0.57
N GLY A 23 17.16 -10.46 0.03
CA GLY A 23 17.27 -10.88 1.42
C GLY A 23 17.69 -9.74 2.36
N GLY A 24 17.70 -10.02 3.67
CA GLY A 24 18.26 -9.10 4.67
C GLY A 24 17.33 -7.99 5.17
N ASP A 25 16.03 -8.09 4.91
CA ASP A 25 15.07 -7.00 5.06
C ASP A 25 14.03 -7.21 6.20
N ARG A 26 14.44 -7.93 7.25
CA ARG A 26 13.60 -8.23 8.43
C ARG A 26 12.93 -6.99 9.03
N SER A 27 13.64 -5.85 9.07
CA SER A 27 13.12 -4.59 9.60
C SER A 27 11.96 -4.04 8.75
N ILE A 28 12.03 -4.21 7.43
CA ILE A 28 10.95 -3.80 6.52
C ILE A 28 9.73 -4.69 6.72
N ASP A 29 9.92 -6.00 6.88
CA ASP A 29 8.81 -6.93 7.16
C ASP A 29 8.06 -6.60 8.45
N ILE A 30 8.80 -6.29 9.51
CA ILE A 30 8.21 -5.90 10.80
C ILE A 30 7.44 -4.59 10.63
N THR A 31 8.03 -3.61 9.97
CA THR A 31 7.40 -2.29 9.75
C THR A 31 6.13 -2.41 8.90
N ALA A 32 6.17 -3.17 7.81
CA ALA A 32 5.02 -3.39 6.92
C ALA A 32 3.89 -4.13 7.65
N ARG A 33 4.22 -5.14 8.47
CA ARG A 33 3.25 -5.85 9.31
C ARG A 33 2.59 -4.92 10.31
N LEU A 34 3.38 -4.16 11.08
CA LEU A 34 2.87 -3.21 12.07
C LEU A 34 1.98 -2.15 11.44
N CYS A 35 2.39 -1.60 10.29
CA CYS A 35 1.58 -0.64 9.55
C CYS A 35 0.20 -1.20 9.19
N ARG A 36 0.16 -2.45 8.69
CA ARG A 36 -1.10 -3.12 8.33
C ARG A 36 -1.99 -3.38 9.54
N GLU A 37 -1.43 -3.92 10.62
CA GLU A 37 -2.16 -4.22 11.86
C GLU A 37 -2.74 -2.94 12.48
N ASN A 38 -1.95 -1.87 12.52
CA ASN A 38 -2.39 -0.57 13.03
C ASN A 38 -3.49 0.03 12.15
N ALA A 39 -3.36 -0.05 10.83
CA ALA A 39 -4.38 0.47 9.91
C ALA A 39 -5.71 -0.26 10.06
N LEU A 40 -5.70 -1.60 10.17
CA LEU A 40 -6.91 -2.39 10.46
C LEU A 40 -7.53 -2.01 11.81
N GLY A 41 -6.70 -1.80 12.85
CA GLY A 41 -7.16 -1.38 14.17
C GLY A 41 -7.83 0.00 14.17
N ILE A 42 -7.24 0.98 13.48
CA ILE A 42 -7.79 2.34 13.36
C ILE A 42 -9.11 2.34 12.58
N LEU A 43 -9.17 1.57 11.49
CA LEU A 43 -10.36 1.44 10.66
C LEU A 43 -11.43 0.50 11.26
N LYS A 44 -11.10 -0.21 12.34
CA LYS A 44 -11.96 -1.21 13.00
C LYS A 44 -12.44 -2.31 12.04
N PHE A 45 -11.55 -2.76 11.15
CA PHE A 45 -11.85 -3.85 10.23
C PHE A 45 -11.40 -5.20 10.77
N ASP A 46 -12.22 -6.22 10.53
CA ASP A 46 -11.88 -7.61 10.86
C ASP A 46 -10.73 -8.10 9.95
N PRO A 47 -9.56 -8.48 10.49
CA PRO A 47 -8.43 -8.98 9.70
C PRO A 47 -8.71 -10.30 8.96
N ILE A 48 -9.77 -11.03 9.32
CA ILE A 48 -10.18 -12.27 8.63
C ILE A 48 -10.85 -11.92 7.29
N ILE A 49 -11.70 -10.89 7.31
CA ILE A 49 -12.49 -10.46 6.15
C ILE A 49 -11.67 -9.50 5.28
N TRP A 50 -10.90 -8.61 5.91
CA TRP A 50 -10.20 -7.52 5.25
C TRP A 50 -8.69 -7.70 5.23
N ARG A 51 -8.10 -7.44 4.07
CA ARG A 51 -6.66 -7.31 3.88
C ARG A 51 -6.33 -5.92 3.36
N LEU A 52 -5.20 -5.38 3.78
CA LEU A 52 -4.72 -4.07 3.35
C LEU A 52 -3.36 -4.18 2.64
N ASN A 53 -3.25 -3.52 1.50
CA ASN A 53 -1.99 -3.24 0.81
C ASN A 53 -1.44 -1.89 1.30
N VAL A 54 -0.22 -1.89 1.85
CA VAL A 54 0.44 -0.70 2.41
C VAL A 54 1.67 -0.26 1.59
N GLN A 55 1.91 -0.87 0.43
CA GLN A 55 3.09 -0.59 -0.41
C GLN A 55 2.88 0.61 -1.36
N LEU A 56 1.63 1.04 -1.55
CA LEU A 56 1.26 1.99 -2.59
C LEU A 56 1.61 3.43 -2.21
N LEU A 57 2.33 4.08 -3.11
CA LEU A 57 2.64 5.50 -3.08
C LEU A 57 2.49 6.06 -4.51
N PRO A 58 1.99 7.29 -4.72
CA PRO A 58 0.88 8.05 -4.09
C PRO A 58 -0.55 7.58 -4.47
N ARG A 59 -1.60 8.30 -4.00
CA ARG A 59 -3.04 8.00 -4.21
C ARG A 59 -3.43 7.69 -5.65
N PHE A 60 -2.85 8.39 -6.63
CA PHE A 60 -3.12 8.12 -8.04
C PHE A 60 -2.72 6.69 -8.44
N PHE A 61 -1.56 6.20 -7.99
CA PHE A 61 -1.14 4.82 -8.24
C PHE A 61 -2.03 3.82 -7.52
N ALA A 62 -2.51 4.14 -6.31
CA ALA A 62 -3.45 3.27 -5.61
C ALA A 62 -4.77 3.11 -6.39
N ASN A 63 -5.34 4.21 -6.89
CA ASN A 63 -6.54 4.17 -7.72
C ASN A 63 -6.30 3.43 -9.05
N PHE A 64 -5.12 3.64 -9.65
CA PHE A 64 -4.73 2.97 -10.88
C PHE A 64 -4.61 1.45 -10.67
N GLU A 65 -3.92 1.01 -9.62
CA GLU A 65 -3.77 -0.41 -9.30
C GLU A 65 -5.12 -1.09 -9.02
N VAL A 66 -6.01 -0.42 -8.28
CA VAL A 66 -7.39 -0.89 -8.05
C VAL A 66 -8.19 -0.99 -9.36
N SER A 67 -7.88 -0.17 -10.36
CA SER A 67 -8.55 -0.23 -11.66
C SER A 67 -7.99 -1.36 -12.52
N ILE A 68 -6.66 -1.51 -12.64
CA ILE A 68 -6.05 -2.53 -13.50
C ILE A 68 -6.13 -3.95 -12.92
N ALA A 69 -6.33 -4.11 -11.61
CA ALA A 69 -6.37 -5.42 -10.98
C ALA A 69 -7.61 -6.25 -11.38
N PRO A 70 -8.83 -5.67 -11.40
CA PRO A 70 -10.03 -6.38 -11.87
C PRO A 70 -10.42 -6.05 -13.32
N LEU A 71 -10.02 -4.92 -13.89
CA LEU A 71 -10.48 -4.49 -15.22
C LEU A 71 -9.53 -4.92 -16.34
N GLU A 72 -10.11 -5.31 -17.47
CA GLU A 72 -9.36 -5.52 -18.72
C GLU A 72 -9.06 -4.21 -19.45
N SER A 73 -8.16 -4.28 -20.44
CA SER A 73 -7.87 -3.14 -21.29
C SER A 73 -9.13 -2.62 -21.97
N HIS A 74 -9.33 -1.29 -21.95
CA HIS A 74 -10.50 -0.59 -22.50
C HIS A 74 -11.85 -0.87 -21.80
N GLU A 75 -11.85 -1.60 -20.68
CA GLU A 75 -13.05 -1.75 -19.88
C GLU A 75 -13.46 -0.41 -19.25
N LYS A 76 -14.76 -0.17 -19.12
CA LYS A 76 -15.30 1.12 -18.70
C LYS A 76 -15.27 1.23 -17.19
N CYS A 77 -14.67 2.30 -16.68
CA CYS A 77 -14.73 2.69 -15.27
C CYS A 77 -15.45 4.05 -15.15
N ALA A 78 -16.48 4.13 -14.32
CA ALA A 78 -17.16 5.38 -14.01
C ALA A 78 -16.62 5.93 -12.69
N THR A 79 -16.21 7.19 -12.70
CA THR A 79 -15.78 7.90 -11.48
C THR A 79 -16.40 9.28 -11.44
N PHE A 80 -16.66 9.78 -10.23
CA PHE A 80 -17.07 11.17 -10.04
C PHE A 80 -15.81 12.03 -9.93
N LEU A 81 -15.72 13.07 -10.76
CA LEU A 81 -14.66 14.07 -10.62
C LEU A 81 -14.99 14.95 -9.40
N ILE A 82 -14.28 14.72 -8.31
CA ILE A 82 -14.30 15.61 -7.15
C ILE A 82 -13.20 16.63 -7.37
N LYS A 83 -13.59 17.89 -7.61
CA LYS A 83 -12.63 19.01 -7.61
C LYS A 83 -12.19 19.23 -6.18
N VAL A 84 -10.96 18.86 -5.87
CA VAL A 84 -10.32 19.19 -4.59
C VAL A 84 -9.52 20.47 -4.82
N ASP A 85 -10.10 21.61 -4.47
CA ASP A 85 -9.36 22.88 -4.45
C ASP A 85 -8.39 22.80 -3.27
N TYR A 86 -7.09 22.71 -3.56
CA TYR A 86 -6.04 22.84 -2.56
C TYR A 86 -5.88 24.35 -2.27
N CYS A 87 -6.17 24.77 -1.03
CA CYS A 87 -5.73 26.08 -0.51
C CYS A 87 -4.23 26.07 -0.22
#